data_AF-A0A7C1T3L2-F1
#
_entry.id   AF-A0A7C1T3L2-F1
#
_cell.length_a   1.000
_cell.length_b   1.000
_cell.length_c   1.000
_cell.angle_alpha   90.00
_cell.angle_beta   90.00
_cell.angle_gamma   90.00
#
_symmetry.space_group_name_H-M   'P 1'
#
loop_
_entity.id
_entity.type
_entity.pdbx_description
1 polymer ?
#
loop_
_entity_poly.entity_id
_entity_poly.type
_entity_poly.pdbx_seq_one_letter_code
_entity_poly.pdbx_strand_id
1 'polypeptide(L)'
;ERQAYGIWQHGSDLSLIERSGSVIAPLRDNKFASLPLFVGRDAETAAAAIDEEFSKWPSIASRVKAFVRVGGRRWDVHMENGIVVRLPEENVPGALALLNRFDGEQQVLSRDVAVVDLRLPDRVAIRLTAGAQERRTAALEERRKALKKLERKI
;
A
#
# COMPACT_ATOMS: atom_id res chain seq x y z
N GLU A 1 -28.56 13.28 -11.07
CA GLU A 1 -27.27 14.02 -11.18
C GLU A 1 -26.14 13.01 -11.03
N ARG A 2 -25.07 13.09 -11.83
CA ARG A 2 -23.92 12.15 -11.71
C ARG A 2 -23.06 12.59 -10.53
N GLN A 3 -22.85 11.71 -9.55
CA GLN A 3 -22.07 12.02 -8.36
C GLN A 3 -20.64 11.49 -8.50
N ALA A 4 -19.66 12.39 -8.43
CA ALA A 4 -18.25 12.01 -8.44
C ALA A 4 -17.91 11.23 -7.16
N TYR A 5 -17.33 10.05 -7.34
CA TYR A 5 -16.94 9.13 -6.28
C TYR A 5 -15.42 9.02 -6.16
N GLY A 6 -14.72 8.90 -7.28
CA GLY A 6 -13.27 8.73 -7.33
C GLY A 6 -12.63 9.41 -8.53
N ILE A 7 -11.31 9.50 -8.50
CA ILE A 7 -10.49 9.84 -9.65
C ILE A 7 -9.91 8.54 -10.20
N TRP A 8 -10.08 8.31 -11.49
CA TRP A 8 -9.44 7.23 -12.21
C TRP A 8 -8.32 7.75 -13.09
N GLN A 9 -7.15 7.14 -12.98
CA GLN A 9 -6.00 7.40 -13.83
C GLN A 9 -5.75 6.21 -14.76
N HIS A 10 -5.77 6.45 -16.07
CA HIS A 10 -5.37 5.49 -17.09
C HIS A 10 -4.33 6.10 -18.01
N GLY A 11 -3.09 5.62 -17.92
CA GLY A 11 -1.95 6.27 -18.55
C GLY A 11 -1.73 7.66 -17.94
N SER A 12 -1.75 8.69 -18.79
CA SER A 12 -1.66 10.10 -18.38
C SER A 12 -3.00 10.76 -18.07
N ASP A 13 -4.11 10.09 -18.40
CA ASP A 13 -5.43 10.71 -18.34
C ASP A 13 -6.06 10.53 -16.96
N LEU A 14 -6.62 11.62 -16.44
CA LEU A 14 -7.39 11.63 -15.18
C LEU A 14 -8.87 11.89 -15.48
N SER A 15 -9.74 11.06 -14.94
CA SER A 15 -11.20 11.17 -15.10
C SER A 15 -11.93 10.99 -13.78
N LEU A 16 -13.06 11.67 -13.63
CA LEU A 16 -13.98 11.43 -12.54
C LEU A 16 -14.83 10.19 -12.84
N ILE A 17 -15.05 9.35 -11.83
CA ILE A 17 -15.88 8.15 -11.94
C ILE A 17 -17.01 8.17 -10.90
N GLU A 18 -18.13 7.55 -11.23
CA GLU A 18 -19.20 7.23 -10.29
C GLU A 18 -18.83 5.99 -9.46
N ARG A 19 -19.60 5.69 -8.41
CA ARG A 19 -19.39 4.48 -7.58
C ARG A 19 -19.51 3.18 -8.39
N SER A 20 -20.23 3.19 -9.51
CA SER A 20 -20.32 2.05 -10.44
C SER A 20 -19.07 1.84 -11.29
N GLY A 21 -18.14 2.79 -11.31
CA GLY A 21 -17.01 2.84 -12.23
C GLY A 21 -17.30 3.54 -13.56
N SER A 22 -18.53 4.01 -13.78
CA SER A 22 -18.87 4.79 -14.97
C SER A 22 -18.06 6.09 -15.01
N VAL A 23 -17.43 6.38 -16.16
CA VAL A 23 -16.70 7.63 -16.35
C VAL A 23 -17.68 8.79 -16.53
N ILE A 24 -17.51 9.84 -15.72
CA ILE A 24 -18.32 11.06 -15.76
C ILE A 24 -17.75 12.03 -16.79
N ALA A 25 -16.50 12.46 -16.58
CA ALA A 25 -15.80 13.47 -17.36
C ALA A 25 -14.30 13.49 -17.01
N PRO A 26 -13.43 14.07 -17.85
CA PRO A 26 -12.04 14.34 -17.50
C PRO A 26 -11.93 15.24 -16.25
N LEU A 27 -10.92 14.99 -15.41
CA LEU A 27 -10.62 15.83 -14.25
C LEU A 27 -10.07 17.18 -14.72
N ARG A 28 -10.82 18.25 -14.50
CA ARG A 28 -10.44 19.64 -14.88
C ARG A 28 -10.46 20.63 -13.71
N ASP A 29 -11.10 20.27 -12.61
CA ASP A 29 -11.37 21.13 -11.47
C ASP A 29 -10.70 20.57 -10.22
N ASN A 30 -9.95 21.42 -9.51
CA ASN A 30 -9.17 21.01 -8.35
C ASN A 30 -10.05 20.70 -7.12
N LYS A 31 -11.35 21.06 -7.12
CA LYS A 31 -12.26 20.74 -6.00
C LYS A 31 -12.41 19.24 -5.73
N PHE A 32 -12.09 18.40 -6.72
CA PHE A 32 -12.17 16.94 -6.62
C PHE A 32 -10.87 16.29 -6.14
N ALA A 33 -9.82 17.07 -5.83
CA ALA A 33 -8.50 16.54 -5.47
C ALA A 33 -8.48 15.70 -4.18
N SER A 34 -9.52 15.79 -3.34
CA SER A 34 -9.68 14.96 -2.14
C SER A 34 -10.34 13.60 -2.40
N LEU A 35 -10.81 13.34 -3.63
CA LEU A 35 -11.41 12.05 -3.97
C LEU A 35 -10.32 10.96 -4.03
N PRO A 36 -10.63 9.71 -3.64
CA PRO A 36 -9.69 8.60 -3.75
C PRO A 36 -9.20 8.42 -5.19
N LEU A 37 -7.90 8.17 -5.33
CA LEU A 37 -7.24 7.96 -6.62
C LEU A 37 -7.09 6.46 -6.90
N PHE A 38 -7.65 6.01 -8.03
CA PHE A 38 -7.54 4.66 -8.55
C PHE A 38 -6.76 4.70 -9.86
N VAL A 39 -5.72 3.86 -9.99
CA VAL A 39 -4.79 3.90 -11.12
C VAL A 39 -4.76 2.56 -11.82
N GLY A 40 -4.75 2.58 -13.15
CA GLY A 40 -4.58 1.39 -13.98
C GLY A 40 -5.85 0.96 -14.68
N ARG A 41 -5.70 0.04 -15.63
CA ARG A 41 -6.82 -0.54 -16.37
C ARG A 41 -7.72 -1.34 -15.43
N ASP A 42 -9.03 -1.26 -15.64
CA ASP A 42 -10.08 -1.93 -14.87
C ASP A 42 -10.13 -1.49 -13.39
N ALA A 43 -9.46 -0.38 -13.05
CA ALA A 43 -9.46 0.15 -11.70
C ALA A 43 -10.77 0.87 -11.40
N GLU A 44 -11.38 1.52 -12.40
CA GLU A 44 -12.63 2.26 -12.29
C GLU A 44 -13.81 1.38 -11.87
N THR A 45 -13.94 0.20 -12.46
CA THR A 45 -15.03 -0.74 -12.16
C THR A 45 -14.83 -1.46 -10.82
N ALA A 46 -13.59 -1.58 -10.35
CA ALA A 46 -13.27 -2.23 -9.09
C ALA A 46 -13.02 -1.27 -7.92
N ALA A 47 -13.06 0.04 -8.16
CA ALA A 47 -12.76 1.09 -7.19
C ALA A 47 -13.60 0.97 -5.93
N ALA A 48 -14.92 0.85 -6.07
CA ALA A 48 -15.84 0.80 -4.94
C ALA A 48 -15.60 -0.42 -4.04
N ALA A 49 -15.27 -1.58 -4.63
CA ALA A 49 -15.05 -2.80 -3.87
C ALA A 49 -13.80 -2.72 -2.98
N ILE A 50 -12.69 -2.15 -3.49
CA ILE A 50 -11.47 -2.02 -2.69
C ILE A 50 -11.60 -0.91 -1.64
N ASP A 51 -12.24 0.21 -1.99
CA ASP A 51 -12.44 1.33 -1.08
C ASP A 51 -13.37 0.93 0.09
N GLU A 52 -14.43 0.16 -0.17
CA GLU A 52 -15.32 -0.39 0.87
C GLU A 52 -14.60 -1.38 1.80
N GLU A 53 -13.60 -2.10 1.31
CA GLU A 53 -12.77 -2.95 2.17
C GLU A 53 -11.87 -2.12 3.07
N PHE A 54 -11.30 -1.03 2.56
CA PHE A 54 -10.49 -0.09 3.34
C PHE A 54 -11.31 0.74 4.32
N SER A 55 -12.57 1.06 4.03
CA SER A 55 -13.42 1.84 4.95
C SER A 55 -13.68 1.13 6.29
N LYS A 56 -13.47 -0.20 6.34
CA LYS A 56 -13.52 -1.01 7.57
C LYS A 56 -12.30 -0.80 8.47
N TRP A 57 -11.25 -0.16 7.96
CA TRP A 57 -9.97 0.06 8.65
C TRP A 57 -9.56 1.55 8.60
N PRO A 58 -10.25 2.45 9.33
CA PRO A 58 -10.04 3.91 9.21
C PRO A 58 -8.60 4.37 9.48
N SER A 59 -7.86 3.67 10.35
CA SER A 59 -6.46 3.96 10.68
C SER A 59 -5.49 3.73 9.51
N ILE A 60 -5.82 2.77 8.64
CA ILE A 60 -5.05 2.46 7.42
C ILE A 60 -5.55 3.33 6.28
N ALA A 61 -6.88 3.43 6.11
CA ALA A 61 -7.51 4.19 5.04
C ALA A 61 -7.08 5.67 5.03
N SER A 62 -6.93 6.29 6.21
CA SER A 62 -6.49 7.68 6.34
C SER A 62 -5.06 7.95 5.85
N ARG A 63 -4.27 6.89 5.58
CA ARG A 63 -2.89 6.99 5.09
C ARG A 63 -2.79 6.63 3.62
N VAL A 64 -3.89 6.28 2.95
CA VAL A 64 -3.88 5.87 1.56
C VAL A 64 -3.77 7.11 0.66
N LYS A 65 -2.79 7.08 -0.24
CA LYS A 65 -2.62 8.08 -1.28
C LYS A 65 -3.24 7.64 -2.61
N ALA A 66 -3.10 6.37 -2.97
CA ALA A 66 -3.66 5.83 -4.20
C ALA A 66 -3.81 4.31 -4.15
N PHE A 67 -4.77 3.79 -4.90
CA PHE A 67 -4.94 2.38 -5.20
C PHE A 67 -4.49 2.12 -6.64
N VAL A 68 -3.51 1.23 -6.83
CA VAL A 68 -2.96 0.89 -8.15
C VAL A 68 -3.34 -0.53 -8.53
N ARG A 69 -4.14 -0.68 -9.59
CA ARG A 69 -4.54 -1.97 -10.11
C ARG A 69 -3.43 -2.56 -10.99
N VAL A 70 -2.94 -3.72 -10.59
CA VAL A 70 -1.83 -4.44 -11.24
C VAL A 70 -2.36 -5.65 -11.99
N GLY A 71 -2.18 -5.64 -13.31
CA GLY A 71 -2.54 -6.76 -14.19
C GLY A 71 -4.03 -7.12 -14.16
N GLY A 72 -4.91 -6.15 -13.92
CA GLY A 72 -6.36 -6.33 -13.88
C GLY A 72 -6.89 -7.09 -12.66
N ARG A 73 -6.04 -7.51 -11.70
CA ARG A 73 -6.46 -8.43 -10.63
C ARG A 73 -6.00 -8.09 -9.21
N ARG A 74 -4.80 -7.53 -9.04
CA ARG A 74 -4.25 -7.20 -7.72
C ARG A 74 -4.20 -5.70 -7.48
N TRP A 75 -4.12 -5.31 -6.23
CA TRP A 75 -3.94 -3.93 -5.81
C TRP A 75 -2.59 -3.74 -5.13
N ASP A 76 -1.82 -2.76 -5.60
CA ASP A 76 -0.75 -2.13 -4.85
C ASP A 76 -1.32 -0.83 -4.26
N VAL A 77 -1.28 -0.65 -2.95
CA VAL A 77 -1.80 0.52 -2.25
C VAL A 77 -0.64 1.40 -1.84
N HIS A 78 -0.61 2.60 -2.38
CA HIS A 78 0.42 3.57 -2.12
C HIS A 78 0.00 4.40 -0.92
N MET A 79 0.83 4.41 0.12
CA MET A 79 0.61 5.21 1.32
C MET A 79 1.19 6.62 1.15
N GLU A 80 0.72 7.58 1.93
CA GLU A 80 1.16 8.98 1.91
C GLU A 80 2.67 9.12 2.17
N ASN A 81 3.23 8.27 3.03
CA ASN A 81 4.65 8.25 3.39
C ASN A 81 5.53 7.46 2.39
N GLY A 82 4.98 7.01 1.27
CA GLY A 82 5.71 6.30 0.23
C GLY A 82 5.83 4.78 0.42
N ILE A 83 5.28 4.21 1.49
CA ILE A 83 5.18 2.76 1.64
C ILE A 83 4.21 2.20 0.59
N VAL A 84 4.59 1.11 -0.06
CA VAL A 84 3.68 0.35 -0.93
C VAL A 84 3.22 -0.93 -0.24
N VAL A 85 1.91 -1.07 -0.05
CA VAL A 85 1.29 -2.31 0.44
C VAL A 85 0.82 -3.12 -0.76
N ARG A 86 1.31 -4.36 -0.91
CA ARG A 86 0.89 -5.25 -2.00
C ARG A 86 -0.13 -6.24 -1.50
N LEU A 87 -1.34 -6.16 -2.04
CA LEU A 87 -2.44 -7.02 -1.63
C LEU A 87 -2.48 -8.31 -2.45
N PRO A 88 -2.93 -9.42 -1.83
CA PRO A 88 -3.23 -10.64 -2.56
C PRO A 88 -4.40 -10.40 -3.54
N GLU A 89 -4.54 -11.30 -4.50
CA GLU A 89 -5.70 -11.31 -5.40
C GLU A 89 -6.96 -11.78 -4.67
N GLU A 90 -6.80 -12.77 -3.79
CA GLU A 90 -7.87 -13.36 -2.98
C GLU A 90 -7.70 -12.98 -1.51
N ASN A 91 -8.79 -13.00 -0.74
CA ASN A 91 -8.78 -12.74 0.69
C ASN A 91 -8.12 -11.40 1.12
N VAL A 92 -8.40 -10.33 0.37
CA VAL A 92 -8.04 -8.96 0.77
C VAL A 92 -8.48 -8.62 2.21
N PRO A 93 -9.69 -8.99 2.68
CA PRO A 93 -10.10 -8.73 4.07
C PRO A 93 -9.13 -9.31 5.11
N GLY A 94 -8.69 -10.56 4.91
CA GLY A 94 -7.71 -11.21 5.77
C GLY A 94 -6.35 -10.51 5.75
N ALA A 95 -5.92 -10.05 4.58
CA ALA A 95 -4.68 -9.28 4.44
C ALA A 95 -4.74 -7.93 5.17
N LEU A 96 -5.87 -7.20 5.09
CA LEU A 96 -6.04 -5.95 5.83
C LEU A 96 -6.12 -6.16 7.34
N ALA A 97 -6.78 -7.22 7.80
CA ALA A 97 -6.79 -7.59 9.22
C ALA A 97 -5.37 -7.87 9.74
N LEU A 98 -4.57 -8.59 8.94
CA LEU A 98 -3.17 -8.88 9.24
C LEU A 98 -2.34 -7.60 9.29
N LEU A 99 -2.51 -6.71 8.30
CA LEU A 99 -1.83 -5.42 8.24
C LEU A 99 -2.15 -4.55 9.46
N ASN A 100 -3.43 -4.44 9.82
CA ASN A 100 -3.87 -3.66 10.96
C ASN A 100 -3.27 -4.18 12.27
N ARG A 101 -3.21 -5.51 12.45
CA ARG A 101 -2.55 -6.11 13.61
C ARG A 101 -1.06 -5.77 13.65
N PHE A 102 -0.34 -5.96 12.54
CA PHE A 102 1.10 -5.65 12.47
C PHE A 102 1.39 -4.16 12.67
N ASP A 103 0.53 -3.27 12.18
CA ASP A 103 0.70 -1.84 12.42
C ASP A 103 0.41 -1.47 13.88
N GLY A 104 -0.64 -2.03 14.47
CA GLY A 104 -0.96 -1.82 15.89
C GLY A 104 0.14 -2.32 16.85
N GLU A 105 0.74 -3.47 16.55
CA GLU A 105 1.77 -4.09 17.41
C GLU A 105 3.18 -3.56 17.14
N GLN A 106 3.52 -3.32 15.87
CA GLN A 106 4.90 -3.06 15.45
C GLN A 106 5.08 -1.73 14.73
N GLN A 107 4.00 -1.00 14.45
CA GLN A 107 4.01 0.27 13.70
C GLN A 107 4.66 0.11 12.32
N VAL A 108 4.39 -1.01 11.64
CA VAL A 108 5.03 -1.35 10.36
C VAL A 108 4.84 -0.26 9.29
N LEU A 109 3.71 0.44 9.28
CA LEU A 109 3.41 1.52 8.35
C LEU A 109 4.04 2.86 8.74
N SER A 110 4.79 2.93 9.84
CA SER A 110 5.50 4.12 10.31
C SER A 110 7.01 3.92 10.41
N ARG A 111 7.54 2.77 9.97
CA ARG A 111 8.98 2.45 9.97
C ARG A 111 9.65 2.77 8.64
N ASP A 112 10.98 2.62 8.61
CA ASP A 112 11.79 2.69 7.39
C ASP A 112 11.59 1.46 6.47
N VAL A 113 10.36 1.24 6.07
CA VAL A 113 9.91 0.20 5.17
C VAL A 113 9.60 0.84 3.81
N ALA A 114 9.96 0.18 2.73
CA ALA A 114 9.58 0.58 1.38
C ALA A 114 8.35 -0.20 0.89
N VAL A 115 8.26 -1.50 1.24
CA VAL A 115 7.17 -2.38 0.79
C VAL A 115 6.73 -3.30 1.92
N VAL A 116 5.41 -3.44 2.08
CA VAL A 116 4.77 -4.52 2.85
C VAL A 116 4.04 -5.43 1.86
N ASP A 117 4.53 -6.65 1.69
CA ASP A 117 3.97 -7.60 0.73
C ASP A 117 3.12 -8.65 1.45
N LEU A 118 1.81 -8.61 1.18
CA LEU A 118 0.79 -9.46 1.79
C LEU A 118 0.27 -10.52 0.79
N ARG A 119 0.94 -10.68 -0.36
CA ARG A 119 0.48 -11.59 -1.42
C ARG A 119 0.63 -13.07 -1.07
N LEU A 120 1.46 -13.39 -0.08
CA LEU A 120 1.66 -14.75 0.39
C LEU A 120 0.74 -15.02 1.59
N PRO A 121 -0.07 -16.07 1.58
CA PRO A 121 -1.07 -16.31 2.62
C PRO A 121 -0.46 -16.72 3.97
N ASP A 122 0.77 -17.24 3.96
CA ASP A 122 1.45 -17.80 5.13
C ASP A 122 2.52 -16.89 5.74
N ARG A 123 2.84 -15.76 5.08
CA ARG A 123 3.91 -14.86 5.53
C ARG A 123 3.73 -13.44 5.01
N VAL A 124 4.26 -12.48 5.78
CA VAL A 124 4.43 -11.09 5.35
C VAL A 124 5.88 -10.87 4.97
N ALA A 125 6.13 -10.35 3.76
CA ALA A 125 7.47 -9.96 3.37
C ALA A 125 7.63 -8.45 3.48
N ILE A 126 8.67 -8.02 4.20
CA ILE A 126 9.00 -6.60 4.41
C ILE A 126 10.25 -6.27 3.62
N ARG A 127 10.18 -5.21 2.81
CA ARG A 127 11.34 -4.61 2.17
C ARG A 127 11.69 -3.31 2.88
N LEU A 128 12.91 -3.20 3.38
CA LEU A 128 13.42 -1.97 3.98
C LEU A 128 13.69 -0.90 2.93
N THR A 129 13.70 0.37 3.34
CA THR A 129 14.31 1.43 2.54
C THR A 129 15.81 1.17 2.36
N ALA A 130 16.43 1.78 1.34
CA ALA A 130 17.87 1.63 1.09
C ALA A 130 18.71 2.00 2.34
N GLY A 131 18.41 3.15 2.96
CA GLY A 131 19.11 3.58 4.17
C GLY A 131 18.90 2.66 5.38
N ALA A 132 17.72 2.07 5.56
CA ALA A 132 17.51 1.10 6.63
C ALA A 132 18.20 -0.24 6.37
N GLN A 133 18.29 -0.66 5.10
CA GLN A 133 19.05 -1.84 4.71
C GLN A 133 20.56 -1.66 4.99
N GLU A 134 21.12 -0.50 4.67
CA GLU A 134 22.51 -0.15 5.01
C GLU A 134 22.75 -0.20 6.51
N ARG A 135 21.91 0.46 7.32
CA ARG A 135 22.00 0.40 8.79
C ARG A 135 21.96 -1.03 9.32
N ARG A 136 21.06 -1.87 8.79
CA ARG A 136 20.93 -3.28 9.20
C ARG A 136 22.18 -4.08 8.87
N THR A 137 22.72 -3.92 7.65
CA THR A 137 23.93 -4.65 7.22
C THR A 137 25.15 -4.28 8.06
N ALA A 138 25.36 -2.99 8.32
CA ALA A 138 26.42 -2.51 9.21
C ALA A 138 26.30 -3.12 10.62
N ALA A 139 25.10 -3.12 11.21
CA ALA A 139 24.87 -3.69 12.53
C ALA A 139 25.15 -5.20 12.61
N LEU A 140 24.81 -5.96 11.57
CA LEU A 140 25.08 -7.40 11.50
C LEU A 140 26.57 -7.70 11.40
N GLU A 141 27.32 -6.93 10.60
CA GLU A 141 28.77 -7.09 10.51
C GLU A 141 29.47 -6.77 11.83
N GLU A 142 29.06 -5.69 12.51
CA GLU A 142 29.59 -5.36 13.85
C GLU A 142 29.27 -6.45 14.88
N ARG A 143 28.04 -6.99 14.87
CA ARG A 143 27.66 -8.12 15.73
C ARG A 143 28.51 -9.36 15.45
N ARG A 144 28.76 -9.68 14.17
CA ARG A 144 29.58 -10.81 13.75
C ARG A 144 31.03 -10.67 14.21
N LYS A 145 31.62 -9.47 14.06
CA LYS A 145 32.97 -9.17 14.55
C LYS A 145 33.06 -9.31 16.07
N ALA A 146 32.05 -8.83 16.81
CA ALA A 146 32.00 -8.94 18.26
C ALA A 146 31.95 -10.41 18.74
N LEU A 147 31.11 -11.24 18.11
CA LEU A 147 31.02 -12.68 18.42
C LEU A 147 32.35 -13.41 18.18
N LYS A 148 33.00 -13.19 17.02
CA LYS A 148 34.33 -13.78 16.73
C LYS A 148 35.40 -13.37 17.74
N LYS A 149 35.36 -12.12 18.22
CA LYS A 149 36.30 -11.63 19.24
C LYS A 149 36.08 -12.28 20.61
N LEU A 150 34.83 -12.61 20.95
CA LEU A 150 34.50 -13.33 22.19
C LEU A 150 34.97 -14.78 22.12
N GLU A 151 34.73 -15.47 21.00
CA GLU A 151 35.18 -16.85 20.78
C GLU A 151 36.71 -16.99 20.88
N ARG A 152 37.47 -16.02 20.35
CA ARG A 152 38.94 -16.03 20.42
C ARG A 152 39.51 -15.77 21.82
N LYS A 153 38.70 -15.29 22.77
CA LYS A 153 39.12 -14.98 24.15
C LYS A 153 38.90 -16.14 25.13
N ILE A 154 38.24 -17.21 24.68
CA ILE A 154 38.04 -18.48 25.41
C ILE A 154 39.16 -19.44 24.99
#